data_AF-A0A9Q0KCP7-F1
#
_entry.id   AF-A0A9Q0KCP7-F1
#
_cell.length_a   1.000
_cell.length_b   1.000
_cell.length_c   1.000
_cell.angle_alpha   90.00
_cell.angle_beta   90.00
_cell.angle_gamma   90.00
#
_symmetry.space_group_name_H-M   'P 1'
#
loop_
_entity.id
_entity.type
_entity.pdbx_description
1 polymer ?
#
loop_
_entity_poly.entity_id
_entity_poly.type
_entity_poly.pdbx_seq_one_letter_code
_entity_poly.pdbx_strand_id
1 'polypeptide(L)'
;MLNTLACVIALKVWNIYPVLSKKGMVFIQKNMSKLGSEDKEHMTVGFEVAFPSLIEMAKQHDLQIPTDDPIINEINSQDGSFFFSPSSTAFAFMHTKDERCLKYLKRVVEKFNGGVPNIYPIDLFEHIWAVDRLERLGTSRYFQSEIKECLNYAYRNWTEDGIGLNRNSRILDIDMTAMGFRLLRLHGHEVSPDAFRHFKKGGEFFCYAGQSNEGITVIFNLYRASQVLFPREKILEEAKTFASKFLRDKQESNRLLDKWLITKNLPDEVGYALDIPWYANLPRVEARFYIEHYGGENDKWIGKTLYRIPYVNNNEYLELSKTNFNNCQALHQLEWNSIHKWYMESNLWELGVGRNELLQSYFVAAASIFEPERASERLAWARTAVLVEAIRTYMEMDTTSLGMRKTFLTIATAAVESKTTGNELVKTLLKTLNHMAMETRVAHSVDVQHHLHSIWNNWLLMWCRDEDEAERGVGDGEGELLVRTIILCAGRFISEHHSYPHHYHRLFHLTNSICRHLRLQLINSMGHHGKKDSRVTDPIEPVMQELVQLVLRNSDGIDPDIKRPFLTVAKSFYYAAHCTPAIINHHITKVLFENVT
;
A
#
# COMPACT_ATOMS: atom_id res chain seq x y z
N MET A 1 -13.21 -20.70 -27.79
CA MET A 1 -12.82 -21.62 -28.89
C MET A 1 -11.91 -22.74 -28.42
N LEU A 2 -10.74 -22.43 -27.83
CA LEU A 2 -9.77 -23.43 -27.33
C LEU A 2 -10.40 -24.53 -26.46
N ASN A 3 -11.10 -24.15 -25.37
CA ASN A 3 -11.73 -25.11 -24.45
C ASN A 3 -12.72 -26.05 -25.14
N THR A 4 -13.58 -25.51 -26.02
CA THR A 4 -14.58 -26.30 -26.73
C THR A 4 -13.92 -27.32 -27.66
N LEU A 5 -12.88 -26.92 -28.40
CA LEU A 5 -12.16 -27.82 -29.30
C LEU A 5 -11.48 -28.95 -28.51
N ALA A 6 -10.77 -28.62 -27.44
CA ALA A 6 -10.11 -29.62 -26.59
C ALA A 6 -11.11 -30.64 -26.00
N CYS A 7 -12.26 -30.18 -25.50
CA CYS A 7 -13.31 -31.08 -24.98
C CYS A 7 -13.88 -31.99 -26.06
N VAL A 8 -14.17 -31.45 -27.25
CA VAL A 8 -14.72 -32.25 -28.36
C VAL A 8 -13.73 -33.33 -28.81
N ILE A 9 -12.43 -33.00 -28.90
CA ILE A 9 -11.39 -33.99 -29.23
C ILE A 9 -11.39 -35.10 -28.18
N ALA A 10 -11.32 -34.76 -26.89
CA ALA A 10 -11.29 -35.75 -25.81
C ALA A 10 -12.52 -36.67 -25.81
N LEU A 11 -13.73 -36.11 -25.92
CA LEU A 11 -14.98 -36.88 -25.96
C LEU A 11 -15.05 -37.82 -27.18
N LYS A 12 -14.54 -37.37 -28.34
CA LYS A 12 -14.48 -38.19 -29.55
C LYS A 12 -13.48 -39.33 -29.44
N VAL A 13 -12.27 -39.08 -28.91
CA VAL A 13 -11.22 -40.10 -28.73
C VAL A 13 -11.74 -41.29 -27.90
N TRP A 14 -12.48 -41.01 -26.83
CA TRP A 14 -13.04 -42.04 -25.95
C TRP A 14 -14.42 -42.56 -26.39
N ASN A 15 -14.98 -42.04 -27.48
CA ASN A 15 -16.32 -42.37 -27.99
C ASN A 15 -17.43 -42.27 -26.92
N ILE A 16 -17.41 -41.20 -26.11
CA ILE A 16 -18.38 -40.95 -25.03
C ILE A 16 -19.12 -39.63 -25.25
N TYR A 17 -20.35 -39.54 -24.72
CA TYR A 17 -21.22 -38.35 -24.78
C TYR A 17 -21.34 -37.71 -26.18
N PRO A 18 -21.75 -38.46 -27.23
CA PRO A 18 -21.77 -37.97 -28.62
C PRO A 18 -22.66 -36.74 -28.85
N VAL A 19 -23.71 -36.58 -28.05
CA VAL A 19 -24.60 -35.40 -28.08
C VAL A 19 -23.83 -34.13 -27.72
N LEU A 20 -22.95 -34.17 -26.72
CA LEU A 20 -22.13 -33.02 -26.30
C LEU A 20 -21.08 -32.70 -27.36
N SER A 21 -20.43 -33.72 -27.94
CA SER A 21 -19.50 -33.55 -29.06
C SER A 21 -20.15 -32.86 -30.25
N LYS A 22 -21.38 -33.24 -30.62
CA LYS A 22 -22.14 -32.59 -31.71
C LYS A 22 -22.45 -31.13 -31.38
N LYS A 23 -22.92 -30.83 -30.16
CA LYS A 23 -23.16 -29.46 -29.70
C LYS A 23 -21.90 -28.59 -29.76
N GLY A 24 -20.77 -29.12 -29.29
CA GLY A 24 -19.47 -28.44 -29.33
C GLY A 24 -19.00 -28.13 -30.75
N MET A 25 -19.16 -29.08 -31.69
CA MET A 25 -18.84 -28.85 -33.10
C MET A 25 -19.69 -27.73 -33.73
N VAL A 26 -20.99 -27.68 -33.42
CA VAL A 26 -21.87 -26.59 -33.89
C VAL A 26 -21.40 -25.24 -33.34
N PHE A 27 -21.02 -25.18 -32.07
CA PHE A 27 -20.46 -23.95 -31.48
C PHE A 27 -19.18 -23.51 -32.19
N ILE A 28 -18.25 -24.44 -32.45
CA ILE A 28 -16.98 -24.14 -33.14
C ILE A 28 -17.28 -23.59 -34.53
N GLN A 29 -18.10 -24.27 -35.33
CA GLN A 29 -18.47 -23.84 -36.69
C GLN A 29 -19.08 -22.44 -36.71
N LYS A 30 -19.97 -22.12 -35.75
CA LYS A 30 -20.64 -20.82 -35.66
C LYS A 30 -19.73 -19.66 -35.23
N ASN A 31 -18.62 -19.95 -34.55
CA ASN A 31 -17.78 -18.91 -33.94
C ASN A 31 -16.35 -18.87 -34.49
N MET A 32 -15.96 -19.82 -35.34
CA MET A 32 -14.61 -19.89 -35.92
C MET A 32 -14.22 -18.61 -36.68
N SER A 33 -15.13 -18.06 -37.49
CA SER A 33 -14.90 -16.84 -38.27
C SER A 33 -14.74 -15.59 -37.41
N LYS A 34 -15.19 -15.61 -36.15
CA LYS A 34 -15.12 -14.47 -35.23
C LYS A 34 -13.76 -14.31 -34.56
N LEU A 35 -12.91 -15.33 -34.59
CA LEU A 35 -11.55 -15.26 -34.01
C LEU A 35 -10.69 -14.15 -34.61
N GLY A 36 -10.92 -13.78 -35.88
CA GLY A 36 -10.17 -12.72 -36.54
C GLY A 36 -10.55 -11.30 -36.12
N SER A 37 -11.66 -11.12 -35.40
CA SER A 37 -12.17 -9.81 -34.95
C SER A 37 -12.00 -9.57 -33.44
N GLU A 38 -11.46 -10.54 -32.70
CA GLU A 38 -11.23 -10.41 -31.26
C GLU A 38 -9.94 -9.65 -30.96
N ASP A 39 -9.89 -9.03 -29.78
CA ASP A 39 -8.71 -8.31 -29.30
C ASP A 39 -7.52 -9.27 -29.10
N LYS A 40 -6.38 -8.93 -29.71
CA LYS A 40 -5.15 -9.73 -29.66
C LYS A 40 -4.43 -9.60 -28.32
N GLU A 41 -4.67 -8.52 -27.58
CA GLU A 41 -3.96 -8.22 -26.34
C GLU A 41 -4.31 -9.20 -25.21
N HIS A 42 -5.58 -9.63 -25.15
CA HIS A 42 -6.09 -10.58 -24.16
C HIS A 42 -6.09 -12.05 -24.63
N MET A 43 -5.30 -12.36 -25.66
CA MET A 43 -5.18 -13.73 -26.15
C MET A 43 -4.57 -14.64 -25.07
N THR A 44 -5.18 -15.81 -24.85
CA THR A 44 -4.72 -16.75 -23.82
C THR A 44 -3.29 -17.24 -24.08
N VAL A 45 -2.57 -17.54 -23.00
CA VAL A 45 -1.15 -17.94 -23.04
C VAL A 45 -0.96 -19.16 -23.93
N GLY A 46 -0.07 -19.03 -24.92
CA GLY A 46 0.28 -20.10 -25.84
C GLY A 46 -0.84 -20.47 -26.82
N PHE A 47 -1.87 -19.65 -26.99
CA PHE A 47 -2.97 -19.92 -27.93
C PHE A 47 -2.46 -20.18 -29.36
N GLU A 48 -1.50 -19.38 -29.84
CA GLU A 48 -0.94 -19.48 -31.19
C GLU A 48 -0.15 -20.78 -31.41
N VAL A 49 0.28 -21.45 -30.35
CA VAL A 49 0.96 -22.75 -30.42
C VAL A 49 -0.02 -23.88 -30.17
N ALA A 50 -0.77 -23.78 -29.07
CA ALA A 50 -1.68 -24.82 -28.60
C ALA A 50 -2.89 -25.01 -29.54
N PHE A 51 -3.45 -23.93 -30.08
CA PHE A 51 -4.65 -24.00 -30.91
C PHE A 51 -4.38 -24.66 -32.28
N PRO A 52 -3.33 -24.27 -33.05
CA PRO A 52 -2.93 -25.02 -34.24
C PRO A 52 -2.51 -26.46 -33.93
N SER A 53 -1.75 -26.70 -32.86
CA SER A 53 -1.35 -28.05 -32.45
C SER A 53 -2.55 -28.95 -32.10
N LEU A 54 -3.61 -28.40 -31.49
CA LEU A 54 -4.86 -29.11 -31.26
C LEU A 54 -5.64 -29.38 -32.55
N ILE A 55 -5.60 -28.45 -33.52
CA ILE A 55 -6.15 -28.68 -34.86
C ILE A 55 -5.37 -29.77 -35.58
N GLU A 56 -4.04 -29.81 -35.45
CA GLU A 56 -3.17 -30.84 -36.03
C GLU A 56 -3.34 -32.19 -35.34
N MET A 57 -3.38 -32.27 -34.01
CA MET A 57 -3.73 -33.51 -33.28
C MET A 57 -5.13 -34.02 -33.67
N ALA A 58 -6.10 -33.12 -33.89
CA ALA A 58 -7.42 -33.51 -34.40
C ALA A 58 -7.36 -34.04 -35.84
N LYS A 59 -6.34 -33.67 -36.62
CA LYS A 59 -6.09 -34.15 -37.98
C LYS A 59 -5.19 -35.40 -38.03
N GLN A 60 -4.32 -35.60 -37.04
CA GLN A 60 -3.20 -36.56 -37.08
C GLN A 60 -3.02 -37.24 -35.71
N HIS A 61 -3.57 -38.44 -35.57
CA HIS A 61 -3.12 -39.42 -34.58
C HIS A 61 -1.86 -40.15 -35.10
N ASP A 62 -0.68 -39.55 -34.97
CA ASP A 62 0.63 -40.23 -34.74
C ASP A 62 1.80 -39.24 -34.89
N LEU A 63 2.28 -38.69 -33.77
CA LEU A 63 3.52 -37.90 -33.72
C LEU A 63 4.39 -38.35 -32.55
N GLN A 64 5.66 -38.67 -32.84
CA GLN A 64 6.70 -38.96 -31.84
C GLN A 64 7.53 -37.72 -31.55
N ILE A 65 7.71 -37.42 -30.27
CA ILE A 65 8.58 -36.35 -29.75
C ILE A 65 9.81 -36.99 -29.11
N PRO A 66 11.03 -36.46 -29.33
CA PRO A 66 12.23 -36.94 -28.64
C PRO A 66 12.11 -36.68 -27.14
N THR A 67 12.16 -37.74 -26.34
CA THR A 67 11.91 -37.69 -24.88
C THR A 67 13.17 -37.84 -24.03
N ASP A 68 14.33 -38.08 -24.65
CA ASP A 68 15.60 -38.37 -23.97
C ASP A 68 16.51 -37.15 -23.76
N ASP A 69 16.02 -35.92 -24.02
CA ASP A 69 16.81 -34.71 -23.78
C ASP A 69 16.92 -34.41 -22.27
N PRO A 70 18.15 -34.26 -21.71
CA PRO A 70 18.36 -33.95 -20.30
C PRO A 70 17.55 -32.75 -19.79
N ILE A 71 17.25 -31.78 -20.67
CA ILE A 71 16.49 -30.57 -20.31
C ILE A 71 15.04 -30.90 -19.90
N ILE A 72 14.44 -31.98 -20.43
CA ILE A 72 13.09 -32.42 -20.09
C ILE A 72 13.02 -32.87 -18.62
N ASN A 73 14.09 -33.50 -18.10
CA ASN A 73 14.20 -33.89 -16.71
C ASN A 73 14.50 -32.69 -15.78
N GLU A 74 15.20 -31.67 -16.28
CA GLU A 74 15.47 -30.43 -15.54
C GLU A 74 14.24 -29.51 -15.41
N ILE A 75 13.35 -29.51 -16.42
CA ILE A 75 12.09 -28.73 -16.42
C ILE A 75 10.97 -29.38 -15.59
N ASN A 76 11.09 -30.68 -15.27
CA ASN A 76 10.12 -31.36 -14.41
C ASN A 76 10.20 -30.79 -12.98
N SER A 77 9.08 -30.24 -12.51
CA SER A 77 8.97 -29.63 -11.18
C SER A 77 9.08 -30.72 -10.10
N GLN A 78 9.50 -30.35 -8.88
CA GLN A 78 9.68 -31.31 -7.79
C GLN A 78 8.41 -32.11 -7.46
N ASP A 79 7.24 -31.58 -7.82
CA ASP A 79 5.95 -32.22 -7.59
C ASP A 79 5.47 -33.14 -8.72
N GLY A 80 6.29 -33.33 -9.76
CA GLY A 80 6.00 -34.16 -10.93
C GLY A 80 5.27 -33.44 -12.06
N SER A 81 5.08 -32.11 -11.96
CA SER A 81 4.43 -31.32 -13.00
C SER A 81 5.42 -30.70 -13.99
N PHE A 82 4.94 -30.48 -15.22
CA PHE A 82 5.58 -29.57 -16.16
C PHE A 82 5.00 -28.18 -15.97
N PHE A 83 5.78 -27.31 -15.31
CA PHE A 83 5.44 -25.90 -15.09
C PHE A 83 4.09 -25.70 -14.39
N PHE A 84 3.74 -26.59 -13.45
CA PHE A 84 2.48 -26.54 -12.71
C PHE A 84 1.22 -26.61 -13.60
N SER A 85 1.36 -27.01 -14.86
CA SER A 85 0.26 -27.06 -15.82
C SER A 85 -0.25 -28.49 -15.96
N PRO A 86 -1.52 -28.79 -15.60
CA PRO A 86 -2.13 -30.09 -15.84
C PRO A 86 -2.12 -30.52 -17.31
N SER A 87 -2.39 -29.63 -18.27
CA SER A 87 -2.43 -30.00 -19.69
C SER A 87 -1.06 -30.41 -20.24
N SER A 88 -0.01 -29.61 -19.98
CA SER A 88 1.37 -29.97 -20.32
C SER A 88 1.83 -31.26 -19.65
N THR A 89 1.45 -31.48 -18.39
CA THR A 89 1.83 -32.69 -17.64
C THR A 89 1.11 -33.93 -18.16
N ALA A 90 -0.17 -33.81 -18.54
CA ALA A 90 -0.92 -34.88 -19.19
C ALA A 90 -0.32 -35.25 -20.53
N PHE A 91 0.06 -34.26 -21.33
CA PHE A 91 0.75 -34.49 -22.60
C PHE A 91 2.09 -35.21 -22.39
N ALA A 92 2.91 -34.76 -21.44
CA ALA A 92 4.17 -35.43 -21.12
C ALA A 92 3.94 -36.88 -20.68
N PHE A 93 2.99 -37.13 -19.77
CA PHE A 93 2.65 -38.48 -19.32
C PHE A 93 2.23 -39.41 -20.47
N MET A 94 1.46 -38.92 -21.44
CA MET A 94 1.04 -39.73 -22.59
C MET A 94 2.23 -40.28 -23.38
N HIS A 95 3.34 -39.53 -23.47
CA HIS A 95 4.52 -39.88 -24.25
C HIS A 95 5.60 -40.59 -23.43
N THR A 96 5.81 -40.19 -22.18
CA THR A 96 6.92 -40.70 -21.35
C THR A 96 6.51 -41.82 -20.39
N LYS A 97 5.22 -41.90 -20.06
CA LYS A 97 4.69 -42.75 -18.97
C LYS A 97 5.35 -42.49 -17.61
N ASP A 98 5.91 -41.30 -17.39
CA ASP A 98 6.52 -40.93 -16.10
C ASP A 98 5.48 -40.95 -14.97
N GLU A 99 5.68 -41.83 -13.99
CA GLU A 99 4.80 -42.00 -12.82
C GLU A 99 4.68 -40.73 -11.97
N ARG A 100 5.68 -39.84 -11.98
CA ARG A 100 5.61 -38.55 -11.28
C ARG A 100 4.54 -37.65 -11.89
N CYS A 101 4.43 -37.64 -13.23
CA CYS A 101 3.38 -36.91 -13.94
C CYS A 101 1.99 -37.47 -13.59
N LEU A 102 1.85 -38.80 -13.55
CA LEU A 102 0.58 -39.43 -13.17
C LEU A 102 0.20 -39.11 -11.72
N LYS A 103 1.17 -39.15 -10.80
CA LYS A 103 0.95 -38.81 -9.38
C LYS A 103 0.49 -37.37 -9.23
N TYR A 104 1.11 -36.43 -9.94
CA TYR A 104 0.68 -35.04 -9.98
C TYR A 104 -0.78 -34.94 -10.48
N LEU A 105 -1.10 -35.53 -11.63
CA LEU A 105 -2.43 -35.45 -12.24
C LEU A 105 -3.52 -36.05 -11.36
N LYS A 106 -3.28 -37.23 -10.77
CA LYS A 106 -4.21 -37.87 -9.82
C LYS A 106 -4.54 -36.94 -8.66
N ARG A 107 -3.51 -36.36 -8.02
CA ARG A 107 -3.68 -35.42 -6.91
C ARG A 107 -4.52 -34.20 -7.28
N VAL A 108 -4.30 -33.63 -8.48
CA VAL A 108 -5.08 -32.46 -8.93
C VAL A 108 -6.52 -32.85 -9.24
N VAL A 109 -6.74 -33.96 -9.95
CA VAL A 109 -8.08 -34.47 -10.27
C VAL A 109 -8.88 -34.78 -9.00
N GLU A 110 -8.24 -35.42 -8.01
CA GLU A 110 -8.83 -35.70 -6.69
C GLU A 110 -9.21 -34.41 -5.97
N LYS A 111 -8.31 -33.41 -5.92
CA LYS A 111 -8.59 -32.12 -5.27
C LYS A 111 -9.77 -31.37 -5.90
N PHE A 112 -9.94 -31.47 -7.21
CA PHE A 112 -10.94 -30.71 -7.96
C PHE A 112 -12.10 -31.58 -8.48
N ASN A 113 -12.32 -32.76 -7.88
CA ASN A 113 -13.45 -33.65 -8.14
C ASN A 113 -13.68 -33.93 -9.63
N GLY A 114 -12.62 -34.28 -10.36
CA GLY A 114 -12.67 -34.60 -11.79
C GLY A 114 -12.09 -33.50 -12.68
N GLY A 115 -12.45 -32.24 -12.43
CA GLY A 115 -11.89 -31.10 -13.17
C GLY A 115 -10.42 -30.84 -12.83
N VAL A 116 -9.74 -30.01 -13.61
CA VAL A 116 -8.41 -29.49 -13.27
C VAL A 116 -8.31 -28.02 -13.70
N PRO A 117 -7.64 -27.14 -12.93
CA PRO A 117 -7.35 -25.76 -13.34
C PRO A 117 -6.28 -25.73 -14.44
N ASN A 118 -6.05 -24.56 -15.04
CA ASN A 118 -5.01 -24.42 -16.06
C ASN A 118 -3.58 -24.37 -15.46
N ILE A 119 -3.47 -24.04 -14.16
CA ILE A 119 -2.23 -24.00 -13.39
C ILE A 119 -2.52 -24.39 -11.92
N TYR A 120 -1.65 -25.20 -11.30
CA TYR A 120 -1.76 -25.61 -9.91
C TYR A 120 -0.46 -26.24 -9.36
N PRO A 121 -0.06 -25.99 -8.10
CA PRO A 121 -0.66 -25.09 -7.13
C PRO A 121 -0.32 -23.61 -7.41
N ILE A 122 -1.10 -22.72 -6.79
CA ILE A 122 -0.89 -21.25 -6.79
C ILE A 122 -0.96 -20.69 -5.36
N ASP A 123 -0.45 -21.47 -4.39
CA ASP A 123 -0.58 -21.17 -2.96
C ASP A 123 0.07 -19.84 -2.58
N LEU A 124 1.33 -19.57 -2.97
CA LEU A 124 1.98 -18.29 -2.66
C LEU A 124 1.23 -17.11 -3.28
N PHE A 125 0.77 -17.28 -4.53
CA PHE A 125 -0.06 -16.29 -5.21
C PHE A 125 -1.33 -15.96 -4.40
N GLU A 126 -2.11 -16.96 -4.01
CA GLU A 126 -3.36 -16.75 -3.26
C GLU A 126 -3.13 -16.02 -1.94
N HIS A 127 -2.11 -16.42 -1.16
CA HIS A 127 -1.81 -15.80 0.14
C HIS A 127 -1.41 -14.33 -0.03
N ILE A 128 -0.47 -14.05 -0.95
CA ILE A 128 0.10 -12.70 -1.15
C ILE A 128 -0.96 -11.74 -1.70
N TRP A 129 -1.74 -12.17 -2.70
CA TRP A 129 -2.77 -11.32 -3.26
C TRP A 129 -3.95 -11.11 -2.32
N ALA A 130 -4.37 -12.11 -1.52
CA ALA A 130 -5.41 -11.91 -0.53
C ALA A 130 -5.02 -10.83 0.50
N VAL A 131 -3.78 -10.87 1.00
CA VAL A 131 -3.25 -9.84 1.90
C VAL A 131 -3.28 -8.46 1.25
N ASP A 132 -2.77 -8.33 0.01
CA ASP A 132 -2.77 -7.05 -0.70
C ASP A 132 -4.19 -6.48 -0.87
N ARG A 133 -5.19 -7.33 -1.18
CA ARG A 133 -6.58 -6.88 -1.33
C ARG A 133 -7.15 -6.37 -0.01
N LEU A 134 -6.98 -7.12 1.08
CA LEU A 134 -7.48 -6.73 2.40
C LEU A 134 -6.85 -5.41 2.88
N GLU A 135 -5.55 -5.19 2.64
CA GLU A 135 -4.87 -3.95 3.01
C GLU A 135 -5.38 -2.75 2.22
N ARG A 136 -5.39 -2.87 0.89
CA ARG A 136 -5.79 -1.76 0.02
C ARG A 136 -7.26 -1.42 0.12
N LEU A 137 -8.11 -2.40 0.46
CA LEU A 137 -9.52 -2.17 0.74
C LEU A 137 -9.78 -1.58 2.15
N GLY A 138 -8.74 -1.42 2.98
CA GLY A 138 -8.85 -0.81 4.30
C GLY A 138 -9.54 -1.69 5.35
N THR A 139 -9.50 -3.01 5.18
CA THR A 139 -10.16 -4.00 6.06
C THR A 139 -9.19 -4.97 6.74
N SER A 140 -7.89 -4.89 6.44
CA SER A 140 -6.85 -5.75 7.00
C SER A 140 -6.80 -5.80 8.53
N ARG A 141 -7.22 -4.75 9.24
CA ARG A 141 -7.23 -4.71 10.72
C ARG A 141 -8.10 -5.80 11.37
N TYR A 142 -9.09 -6.34 10.65
CA TYR A 142 -9.94 -7.44 11.13
C TYR A 142 -9.28 -8.81 10.98
N PHE A 143 -8.19 -8.90 10.22
CA PHE A 143 -7.58 -10.16 9.79
C PHE A 143 -6.09 -10.23 10.16
N GLN A 144 -5.68 -9.59 11.26
CA GLN A 144 -4.26 -9.47 11.61
C GLN A 144 -3.59 -10.83 11.87
N SER A 145 -4.30 -11.78 12.49
CA SER A 145 -3.81 -13.15 12.71
C SER A 145 -3.62 -13.90 11.40
N GLU A 146 -4.60 -13.82 10.51
CA GLU A 146 -4.62 -14.53 9.23
C GLU A 146 -3.58 -13.96 8.28
N ILE A 147 -3.47 -12.62 8.20
CA ILE A 147 -2.44 -11.94 7.41
C ILE A 147 -1.04 -12.36 7.90
N LYS A 148 -0.82 -12.38 9.22
CA LYS A 148 0.46 -12.84 9.78
C LYS A 148 0.75 -14.29 9.41
N GLU A 149 -0.24 -15.18 9.42
CA GLU A 149 -0.08 -16.56 8.98
C GLU A 149 0.30 -16.63 7.48
N CYS A 150 -0.42 -15.89 6.62
CA CYS A 150 -0.15 -15.82 5.19
C CYS A 150 1.27 -15.33 4.89
N LEU A 151 1.71 -14.26 5.56
CA LEU A 151 3.03 -13.68 5.35
C LEU A 151 4.14 -14.56 5.93
N ASN A 152 3.91 -15.22 7.07
CA ASN A 152 4.85 -16.23 7.57
C ASN A 152 4.97 -17.41 6.59
N TYR A 153 3.88 -17.82 5.94
CA TYR A 153 3.92 -18.83 4.90
C TYR A 153 4.73 -18.36 3.69
N ALA A 154 4.51 -17.13 3.21
CA ALA A 154 5.29 -16.55 2.12
C ALA A 154 6.78 -16.44 2.48
N TYR A 155 7.09 -15.97 3.69
CA TYR A 155 8.46 -15.79 4.17
C TYR A 155 9.24 -17.10 4.24
N ARG A 156 8.61 -18.19 4.71
CA ARG A 156 9.24 -19.53 4.75
C ARG A 156 9.64 -20.05 3.37
N ASN A 157 9.02 -19.54 2.31
CA ASN A 157 9.29 -19.93 0.93
C ASN A 157 10.03 -18.83 0.15
N TRP A 158 10.45 -17.75 0.82
CA TRP A 158 11.23 -16.68 0.21
C TRP A 158 12.67 -17.15 -0.04
N THR A 159 13.22 -16.84 -1.21
CA THR A 159 14.61 -17.17 -1.57
C THR A 159 15.42 -15.92 -1.91
N GLU A 160 16.75 -16.05 -1.99
CA GLU A 160 17.62 -14.95 -2.40
C GLU A 160 17.33 -14.44 -3.81
N ASP A 161 16.83 -15.32 -4.68
CA ASP A 161 16.39 -15.00 -6.03
C ASP A 161 14.90 -14.64 -6.09
N GLY A 162 14.19 -14.52 -4.97
CA GLY A 162 12.76 -14.20 -4.95
C GLY A 162 11.85 -15.42 -4.94
N ILE A 163 10.63 -15.28 -5.47
CA ILE A 163 9.58 -16.31 -5.41
C ILE A 163 8.79 -16.39 -6.72
N GLY A 164 8.14 -17.54 -6.93
CA GLY A 164 7.14 -17.71 -7.99
C GLY A 164 5.75 -17.91 -7.42
N LEU A 165 4.84 -18.36 -8.28
CA LEU A 165 3.43 -18.59 -7.94
C LEU A 165 3.18 -19.60 -6.80
N ASN A 166 4.14 -20.50 -6.53
CA ASN A 166 4.02 -21.51 -5.47
C ASN A 166 5.35 -21.87 -4.79
N ARG A 167 5.26 -22.57 -3.64
CA ARG A 167 6.41 -22.94 -2.79
C ARG A 167 7.51 -23.78 -3.46
N ASN A 168 7.21 -24.48 -4.56
CA ASN A 168 8.15 -25.35 -5.26
C ASN A 168 8.53 -24.79 -6.64
N SER A 169 8.20 -23.52 -6.91
CA SER A 169 8.56 -22.83 -8.14
C SER A 169 10.07 -22.79 -8.31
N ARG A 170 10.58 -23.50 -9.32
CA ARG A 170 11.95 -23.31 -9.83
C ARG A 170 12.08 -22.06 -10.69
N ILE A 171 10.96 -21.57 -11.20
CA ILE A 171 10.90 -20.42 -12.08
C ILE A 171 10.16 -19.34 -11.33
N LEU A 172 10.92 -18.28 -11.09
CA LEU A 172 10.52 -17.12 -10.31
C LEU A 172 10.00 -16.07 -11.29
N ASP A 173 9.09 -15.25 -10.80
CA ASP A 173 8.52 -14.15 -11.57
C ASP A 173 8.57 -12.86 -10.76
N ILE A 174 8.81 -11.75 -11.46
CA ILE A 174 9.03 -10.46 -10.80
C ILE A 174 7.74 -9.94 -10.15
N ASP A 175 6.57 -10.36 -10.61
CA ASP A 175 5.28 -9.94 -10.05
C ASP A 175 5.12 -10.47 -8.63
N MET A 176 5.27 -11.78 -8.47
CA MET A 176 5.27 -12.46 -7.18
C MET A 176 6.42 -11.99 -6.29
N THR A 177 7.62 -11.82 -6.86
CA THR A 177 8.76 -11.33 -6.10
C THR A 177 8.53 -9.90 -5.60
N ALA A 178 8.01 -8.99 -6.43
CA ALA A 178 7.71 -7.62 -6.04
C ALA A 178 6.61 -7.54 -4.98
N MET A 179 5.52 -8.29 -5.17
CA MET A 179 4.42 -8.36 -4.22
C MET A 179 4.86 -8.94 -2.88
N GLY A 180 5.55 -10.08 -2.89
CA GLY A 180 6.10 -10.73 -1.71
C GLY A 180 7.09 -9.81 -0.99
N PHE A 181 8.06 -9.24 -1.71
CA PHE A 181 9.05 -8.31 -1.16
C PHE A 181 8.39 -7.16 -0.40
N ARG A 182 7.45 -6.46 -1.07
CA ARG A 182 6.78 -5.29 -0.51
C ARG A 182 6.01 -5.66 0.76
N LEU A 183 5.17 -6.69 0.71
CA LEU A 183 4.34 -7.08 1.84
C LEU A 183 5.18 -7.61 3.00
N LEU A 184 6.16 -8.49 2.73
CA LEU A 184 7.07 -9.00 3.75
C LEU A 184 7.82 -7.85 4.44
N ARG A 185 8.36 -6.90 3.67
CA ARG A 185 9.06 -5.74 4.21
C ARG A 185 8.15 -4.83 5.04
N LEU A 186 6.95 -4.52 4.55
CA LEU A 186 5.98 -3.68 5.27
C LEU A 186 5.53 -4.31 6.60
N HIS A 187 5.60 -5.64 6.71
CA HIS A 187 5.31 -6.39 7.94
C HIS A 187 6.57 -6.73 8.75
N GLY A 188 7.71 -6.13 8.40
CA GLY A 188 8.95 -6.19 9.17
C GLY A 188 9.74 -7.49 9.05
N HIS A 189 9.50 -8.27 8.00
CA HIS A 189 10.37 -9.38 7.62
C HIS A 189 11.63 -8.86 6.90
N GLU A 190 12.76 -9.52 7.17
CA GLU A 190 14.01 -9.20 6.50
C GLU A 190 14.06 -9.85 5.12
N VAL A 191 13.88 -9.03 4.08
CA VAL A 191 13.97 -9.42 2.68
C VAL A 191 14.95 -8.52 1.93
N SER A 192 15.86 -9.15 1.19
CA SER A 192 16.90 -8.46 0.39
C SER A 192 16.33 -8.01 -0.95
N PRO A 193 16.62 -6.77 -1.39
CA PRO A 193 16.26 -6.32 -2.74
C PRO A 193 17.10 -6.99 -3.84
N ASP A 194 18.13 -7.76 -3.46
CA ASP A 194 18.95 -8.50 -4.42
C ASP A 194 18.16 -9.56 -5.19
N ALA A 195 16.99 -9.97 -4.69
CA ALA A 195 16.03 -10.80 -5.39
C ALA A 195 15.61 -10.23 -6.75
N PHE A 196 15.74 -8.92 -6.97
CA PHE A 196 15.41 -8.29 -8.26
C PHE A 196 16.52 -8.39 -9.32
N ARG A 197 17.75 -8.80 -8.95
CA ARG A 197 18.92 -8.73 -9.84
C ARG A 197 18.77 -9.59 -11.09
N HIS A 198 18.23 -10.80 -10.97
CA HIS A 198 18.13 -11.75 -12.09
C HIS A 198 17.01 -11.39 -13.08
N PHE A 199 16.07 -10.51 -12.69
CA PHE A 199 15.05 -9.95 -13.59
C PHE A 199 15.54 -8.73 -14.38
N LYS A 200 16.69 -8.16 -14.02
CA LYS A 200 17.23 -6.95 -14.64
C LYS A 200 18.18 -7.30 -15.78
N LYS A 201 17.98 -6.69 -16.95
CA LYS A 201 18.89 -6.78 -18.10
C LYS A 201 18.89 -5.48 -18.88
N GLY A 202 20.08 -4.94 -19.20
CA GLY A 202 20.19 -3.71 -20.00
C GLY A 202 19.61 -2.45 -19.35
N GLY A 203 19.40 -2.44 -18.03
CA GLY A 203 18.72 -1.33 -17.32
C GLY A 203 17.20 -1.45 -17.25
N GLU A 204 16.64 -2.48 -17.88
CA GLU A 204 15.20 -2.79 -17.89
C GLU A 204 14.91 -4.00 -17.00
N PHE A 205 13.65 -4.15 -16.58
CA PHE A 205 13.17 -5.25 -15.76
C PHE A 205 12.10 -6.04 -16.49
N PHE A 206 12.16 -7.37 -16.38
CA PHE A 206 11.30 -8.27 -17.14
C PHE A 206 10.54 -9.23 -16.23
N CYS A 207 9.36 -9.69 -16.69
CA CYS A 207 8.51 -10.60 -15.94
C CYS A 207 9.22 -11.91 -15.57
N TYR A 208 9.92 -12.49 -16.55
CA TYR A 208 10.77 -13.67 -16.39
C TYR A 208 12.17 -13.36 -16.91
N ALA A 209 13.19 -13.90 -16.25
CA ALA A 209 14.57 -13.77 -16.70
C ALA A 209 14.73 -14.26 -18.16
N GLY A 210 15.32 -13.42 -19.02
CA GLY A 210 15.58 -13.75 -20.42
C GLY A 210 14.38 -13.58 -21.38
N GLN A 211 13.21 -13.17 -20.89
CA GLN A 211 12.05 -12.84 -21.74
C GLN A 211 11.88 -11.32 -21.90
N SER A 212 11.17 -10.91 -22.94
CA SER A 212 10.83 -9.49 -23.23
C SER A 212 9.37 -9.15 -22.95
N ASN A 213 8.64 -9.99 -22.20
CA ASN A 213 7.22 -9.81 -21.96
C ASN A 213 6.97 -8.86 -20.78
N GLU A 214 6.20 -7.81 -21.03
CA GLU A 214 5.97 -6.70 -20.10
C GLU A 214 4.47 -6.64 -19.77
N GLY A 215 4.07 -7.14 -18.59
CA GLY A 215 2.71 -6.94 -18.08
C GLY A 215 2.61 -5.59 -17.35
N ILE A 216 1.53 -4.83 -17.57
CA ILE A 216 1.30 -3.56 -16.87
C ILE A 216 1.22 -3.81 -15.36
N THR A 217 0.48 -4.83 -14.93
CA THR A 217 0.34 -5.23 -13.52
C THR A 217 1.66 -5.64 -12.89
N VAL A 218 2.50 -6.34 -13.64
CA VAL A 218 3.84 -6.77 -13.23
C VAL A 218 4.73 -5.57 -12.93
N ILE A 219 4.81 -4.62 -13.87
CA ILE A 219 5.63 -3.40 -13.69
C ILE A 219 5.01 -2.47 -12.64
N PHE A 220 3.68 -2.46 -12.52
CA PHE A 220 2.98 -1.73 -11.47
C PHE A 220 3.32 -2.25 -10.06
N ASN A 221 3.38 -3.56 -9.87
CA ASN A 221 3.79 -4.15 -8.60
C ASN A 221 5.28 -3.93 -8.32
N LEU A 222 6.14 -3.97 -9.34
CA LEU A 222 7.55 -3.55 -9.21
C LEU A 222 7.66 -2.08 -8.79
N TYR A 223 6.87 -1.18 -9.38
CA TYR A 223 6.84 0.23 -9.01
C TYR A 223 6.46 0.40 -7.53
N ARG A 224 5.38 -0.24 -7.07
CA ARG A 224 4.95 -0.20 -5.67
C ARG A 224 6.01 -0.77 -4.72
N ALA A 225 6.67 -1.88 -5.09
CA ALA A 225 7.73 -2.50 -4.30
C ALA A 225 8.98 -1.62 -4.21
N SER A 226 9.32 -0.93 -5.30
CA SER A 226 10.49 -0.05 -5.33
C SER A 226 10.36 1.18 -4.42
N GLN A 227 9.14 1.57 -4.03
CA GLN A 227 8.91 2.72 -3.16
C GLN A 227 9.18 2.45 -1.68
N VAL A 228 9.29 1.20 -1.26
CA VAL A 228 9.66 0.83 0.12
C VAL A 228 11.17 0.56 0.26
N LEU A 229 11.98 1.30 -0.53
CA LEU A 229 13.43 1.16 -0.52
C LEU A 229 14.06 1.74 0.75
N PHE A 230 15.13 1.09 1.21
CA PHE A 230 16.01 1.59 2.25
C PHE A 230 17.21 2.32 1.63
N PRO A 231 17.96 3.12 2.41
CA PRO A 231 19.14 3.80 1.90
C PRO A 231 20.14 2.82 1.28
N ARG A 232 20.73 3.21 0.14
CA ARG A 232 21.76 2.47 -0.61
C ARG A 232 21.26 1.21 -1.36
N GLU A 233 19.95 0.99 -1.46
CA GLU A 233 19.37 -0.10 -2.25
C GLU A 233 19.25 0.27 -3.74
N LYS A 234 20.39 0.40 -4.42
CA LYS A 234 20.48 0.88 -5.82
C LYS A 234 19.56 0.14 -6.81
N ILE A 235 19.38 -1.17 -6.65
CA ILE A 235 18.51 -1.97 -7.53
C ILE A 235 17.05 -1.49 -7.48
N LEU A 236 16.57 -1.02 -6.33
CA LEU A 236 15.23 -0.45 -6.19
C LEU A 236 15.14 0.97 -6.72
N GLU A 237 16.20 1.77 -6.62
CA GLU A 237 16.26 3.09 -7.27
C GLU A 237 16.13 2.97 -8.79
N GLU A 238 16.85 2.00 -9.37
CA GLU A 238 16.77 1.66 -10.79
C GLU A 238 15.38 1.12 -11.15
N ALA A 239 14.81 0.23 -10.33
CA ALA A 239 13.46 -0.30 -10.53
C ALA A 239 12.38 0.80 -10.47
N LYS A 240 12.46 1.72 -9.51
CA LYS A 240 11.55 2.88 -9.36
C LYS A 240 11.61 3.74 -10.61
N THR A 241 12.82 4.07 -11.06
CA THR A 241 13.04 4.89 -12.25
C THR A 241 12.46 4.22 -13.50
N PHE A 242 12.83 2.96 -13.76
CA PHE A 242 12.33 2.18 -14.89
C PHE A 242 10.81 2.06 -14.87
N ALA A 243 10.25 1.56 -13.76
CA ALA A 243 8.82 1.26 -13.67
C ALA A 243 7.96 2.52 -13.76
N SER A 244 8.38 3.62 -13.12
CA SER A 244 7.67 4.90 -13.22
C SER A 244 7.63 5.43 -14.66
N LYS A 245 8.75 5.37 -15.38
CA LYS A 245 8.85 5.83 -16.77
C LYS A 245 7.96 4.95 -17.67
N PHE A 246 8.12 3.64 -17.55
CA PHE A 246 7.34 2.67 -18.30
C PHE A 246 5.83 2.90 -18.12
N LEU A 247 5.35 3.03 -16.89
CA LEU A 247 3.93 3.19 -16.61
C LEU A 247 3.40 4.55 -17.10
N ARG A 248 4.18 5.63 -16.99
CA ARG A 248 3.80 6.93 -17.57
C ARG A 248 3.73 6.89 -19.09
N ASP A 249 4.71 6.27 -19.76
CA ASP A 249 4.70 6.11 -21.22
C ASP A 249 3.45 5.31 -21.69
N LYS A 250 3.04 4.28 -20.92
CA LYS A 250 1.81 3.52 -21.18
C LYS A 250 0.54 4.32 -20.88
N GLN A 251 0.54 5.14 -19.83
CA GLN A 251 -0.57 6.04 -19.49
C GLN A 251 -0.80 7.07 -20.60
N GLU A 252 0.25 7.76 -21.04
CA GLU A 252 0.20 8.80 -22.09
C GLU A 252 -0.22 8.25 -23.45
N SER A 253 0.12 6.98 -23.74
CA SER A 253 -0.29 6.29 -24.96
C SER A 253 -1.65 5.58 -24.85
N ASN A 254 -2.35 5.69 -23.72
CA ASN A 254 -3.62 5.01 -23.42
C ASN A 254 -3.54 3.48 -23.60
N ARG A 255 -2.43 2.88 -23.12
CA ARG A 255 -2.09 1.45 -23.20
C ARG A 255 -1.92 0.81 -21.84
N LEU A 256 -2.69 1.25 -20.84
CA LEU A 256 -2.76 0.62 -19.53
C LEU A 256 -3.73 -0.58 -19.55
N LEU A 257 -3.49 -1.51 -20.47
CA LEU A 257 -4.20 -2.76 -20.63
C LEU A 257 -3.25 -3.90 -20.28
N ASP A 258 -3.71 -4.86 -19.49
CA ASP A 258 -2.85 -5.93 -18.99
C ASP A 258 -3.12 -7.26 -19.69
N LYS A 259 -2.03 -7.91 -20.08
CA LYS A 259 -2.04 -9.23 -20.74
C LYS A 259 -2.55 -10.37 -19.86
N TRP A 260 -2.41 -10.24 -18.55
CA TRP A 260 -2.62 -11.31 -17.57
C TRP A 260 -3.89 -11.13 -16.74
N LEU A 261 -4.50 -9.94 -16.79
CA LEU A 261 -5.61 -9.58 -15.92
C LEU A 261 -6.59 -8.62 -16.61
N ILE A 262 -7.86 -9.01 -16.65
CA ILE A 262 -8.98 -8.15 -17.01
C ILE A 262 -9.59 -7.62 -15.71
N THR A 263 -9.39 -6.34 -15.43
CA THR A 263 -9.93 -5.68 -14.24
C THR A 263 -11.05 -4.71 -14.57
N LYS A 264 -11.77 -4.28 -13.53
CA LYS A 264 -12.74 -3.18 -13.62
C LYS A 264 -12.10 -1.86 -14.07
N ASN A 265 -10.95 -1.46 -13.51
CA ASN A 265 -10.38 -0.14 -13.79
C ASN A 265 -8.85 0.00 -13.53
N LEU A 266 -8.03 -0.78 -14.26
CA LEU A 266 -6.57 -0.71 -14.16
C LEU A 266 -5.98 0.68 -14.47
N PRO A 267 -6.44 1.43 -15.49
CA PRO A 267 -5.85 2.74 -15.81
C PRO A 267 -5.92 3.72 -14.64
N ASP A 268 -7.05 3.81 -13.96
CA ASP A 268 -7.22 4.71 -12.81
C ASP A 268 -6.46 4.21 -11.57
N GLU A 269 -6.35 2.89 -11.40
CA GLU A 269 -5.52 2.29 -10.34
C GLU A 269 -4.03 2.65 -10.50
N VAL A 270 -3.50 2.52 -11.72
CA VAL A 270 -2.11 2.89 -12.03
C VAL A 270 -1.92 4.41 -11.99
N GLY A 271 -2.87 5.17 -12.53
CA GLY A 271 -2.85 6.63 -12.51
C GLY A 271 -2.79 7.19 -11.09
N TYR A 272 -3.64 6.70 -10.20
CA TYR A 272 -3.63 7.09 -8.78
C TYR A 272 -2.26 6.89 -8.14
N ALA A 273 -1.63 5.73 -8.35
CA ALA A 273 -0.32 5.44 -7.73
C ALA A 273 0.84 6.25 -8.32
N LEU A 274 0.75 6.63 -9.61
CA LEU A 274 1.72 7.52 -10.26
C LEU A 274 1.59 8.97 -9.78
N ASP A 275 0.37 9.39 -9.44
CA ASP A 275 0.09 10.74 -8.96
C ASP A 275 0.34 10.88 -7.46
N ILE A 276 0.05 9.83 -6.68
CA ILE A 276 0.19 9.79 -5.22
C ILE A 276 1.22 8.71 -4.84
N PRO A 277 2.52 9.07 -4.70
CA PRO A 277 3.55 8.12 -4.30
C PRO A 277 3.31 7.60 -2.87
N TRP A 278 3.90 6.46 -2.51
CA TRP A 278 3.69 5.81 -1.21
C TRP A 278 3.96 6.72 -0.02
N TYR A 279 4.93 7.64 -0.10
CA TYR A 279 5.18 8.62 0.96
C TYR A 279 4.05 9.65 1.12
N ALA A 280 3.33 9.99 0.05
CA ALA A 280 2.15 10.85 0.10
C ALA A 280 0.83 10.07 0.29
N ASN A 281 0.86 8.74 0.25
CA ASN A 281 -0.37 7.94 0.21
C ASN A 281 -0.92 7.68 1.63
N LEU A 282 -2.04 8.33 1.97
CA LEU A 282 -2.73 8.16 3.25
C LEU A 282 -3.69 6.96 3.20
N PRO A 283 -3.76 6.11 4.25
CA PRO A 283 -4.52 4.86 4.24
C PRO A 283 -5.98 4.99 3.75
N ARG A 284 -6.73 5.98 4.23
CA ARG A 284 -8.13 6.15 3.82
C ARG A 284 -8.30 6.73 2.43
N VAL A 285 -7.34 7.50 1.96
CA VAL A 285 -7.36 8.01 0.58
C VAL A 285 -7.15 6.82 -0.36
N GLU A 286 -6.14 5.98 -0.13
CA GLU A 286 -5.93 4.76 -0.93
C GLU A 286 -7.16 3.86 -0.92
N ALA A 287 -7.70 3.56 0.26
CA ALA A 287 -8.87 2.70 0.38
C ALA A 287 -10.09 3.27 -0.36
N ARG A 288 -10.32 4.59 -0.29
CA ARG A 288 -11.45 5.23 -0.95
C ARG A 288 -11.43 5.01 -2.46
N PHE A 289 -10.28 5.21 -3.09
CA PHE A 289 -10.12 5.02 -4.54
C PHE A 289 -10.05 3.54 -4.91
N TYR A 290 -9.38 2.72 -4.10
CA TYR A 290 -9.27 1.29 -4.40
C TYR A 290 -10.60 0.55 -4.34
N ILE A 291 -11.51 0.95 -3.45
CA ILE A 291 -12.88 0.40 -3.45
C ILE A 291 -13.61 0.70 -4.79
N GLU A 292 -13.35 1.85 -5.43
CA GLU A 292 -13.91 2.16 -6.74
C GLU A 292 -13.27 1.32 -7.86
N HIS A 293 -11.99 0.98 -7.74
CA HIS A 293 -11.24 0.25 -8.76
C HIS A 293 -11.36 -1.27 -8.66
N TYR A 294 -11.58 -1.82 -7.47
CA TYR A 294 -11.67 -3.26 -7.26
C TYR A 294 -12.92 -3.87 -7.94
N GLY A 295 -12.72 -4.87 -8.79
CA GLY A 295 -13.80 -5.46 -9.58
C GLY A 295 -14.60 -6.56 -8.89
N GLY A 296 -14.28 -6.90 -7.64
CA GLY A 296 -14.93 -8.00 -6.93
C GLY A 296 -14.79 -9.31 -7.69
N GLU A 297 -15.87 -10.09 -7.78
CA GLU A 297 -15.87 -11.37 -8.51
C GLU A 297 -15.74 -11.23 -10.04
N ASN A 298 -15.86 -10.01 -10.58
CA ASN A 298 -15.90 -9.78 -12.02
C ASN A 298 -14.53 -9.82 -12.69
N ASP A 299 -13.46 -9.51 -11.95
CA ASP A 299 -12.09 -9.59 -12.42
C ASP A 299 -11.74 -11.01 -12.89
N LYS A 300 -11.00 -11.10 -14.00
CA LYS A 300 -10.64 -12.37 -14.64
C LYS A 300 -9.15 -12.42 -14.89
N TRP A 301 -8.53 -13.53 -14.50
CA TRP A 301 -7.14 -13.80 -14.79
C TRP A 301 -7.02 -14.53 -16.12
N ILE A 302 -5.96 -14.23 -16.86
CA ILE A 302 -5.65 -14.80 -18.16
C ILE A 302 -4.44 -15.73 -18.00
N GLY A 303 -4.69 -17.04 -18.10
CA GLY A 303 -3.65 -18.06 -18.22
C GLY A 303 -3.74 -18.75 -19.57
N LYS A 304 -3.53 -20.07 -19.61
CA LYS A 304 -3.89 -20.87 -20.81
C LYS A 304 -5.38 -20.82 -21.12
N THR A 305 -6.18 -20.55 -20.10
CA THR A 305 -7.61 -20.24 -20.17
C THR A 305 -7.91 -19.06 -19.27
N LEU A 306 -9.07 -18.43 -19.44
CA LEU A 306 -9.59 -17.52 -18.43
C LEU A 306 -9.87 -18.30 -17.14
N TYR A 307 -9.56 -17.70 -15.99
CA TYR A 307 -9.84 -18.26 -14.68
C TYR A 307 -10.15 -17.17 -13.65
N ARG A 308 -10.69 -17.58 -12.50
CA ARG A 308 -11.00 -16.72 -11.36
C ARG A 308 -10.33 -17.28 -10.12
N ILE A 309 -10.02 -16.40 -9.17
CA ILE A 309 -9.39 -16.76 -7.90
C ILE A 309 -10.29 -16.20 -6.78
N PRO A 310 -11.27 -16.98 -6.29
CA PRO A 310 -12.29 -16.49 -5.36
C PRO A 310 -11.70 -15.89 -4.06
N TYR A 311 -10.57 -16.39 -3.58
CA TYR A 311 -9.93 -15.85 -2.38
C TYR A 311 -9.22 -14.49 -2.58
N VAL A 312 -9.11 -14.03 -3.83
CA VAL A 312 -8.52 -12.74 -4.20
C VAL A 312 -9.57 -11.79 -4.77
N ASN A 313 -10.50 -12.30 -5.57
CA ASN A 313 -11.51 -11.55 -6.29
C ASN A 313 -12.90 -12.05 -5.89
N ASN A 314 -13.54 -11.35 -4.95
CA ASN A 314 -14.87 -11.68 -4.46
C ASN A 314 -15.64 -10.44 -4.00
N ASN A 315 -16.97 -10.53 -3.99
CA ASN A 315 -17.84 -9.42 -3.63
C ASN A 315 -17.92 -9.23 -2.11
N GLU A 316 -17.64 -10.27 -1.33
CA GLU A 316 -17.64 -10.24 0.13
C GLU A 316 -16.60 -9.23 0.66
N TYR A 317 -15.39 -9.23 0.10
CA TYR A 317 -14.37 -8.25 0.39
C TYR A 317 -14.83 -6.83 0.05
N LEU A 318 -15.44 -6.66 -1.13
CA LEU A 318 -15.91 -5.36 -1.59
C LEU A 318 -17.02 -4.81 -0.68
N GLU A 319 -18.04 -5.61 -0.37
CA GLU A 319 -19.18 -5.21 0.45
C GLU A 319 -18.80 -4.97 1.92
N LEU A 320 -17.89 -5.78 2.48
CA LEU A 320 -17.29 -5.52 3.79
C LEU A 320 -16.58 -4.16 3.78
N SER A 321 -15.85 -3.85 2.72
CA SER A 321 -15.03 -2.65 2.62
C SER A 321 -15.87 -1.39 2.47
N LYS A 322 -16.93 -1.43 1.65
CA LYS A 322 -17.92 -0.34 1.55
C LYS A 322 -18.59 -0.07 2.90
N THR A 323 -19.09 -1.12 3.54
CA THR A 323 -19.77 -1.02 4.84
C THR A 323 -18.84 -0.47 5.90
N ASN A 324 -17.63 -1.02 6.01
CA ASN A 324 -16.60 -0.55 6.92
C ASN A 324 -16.21 0.91 6.64
N PHE A 325 -16.08 1.28 5.36
CA PHE A 325 -15.73 2.63 4.96
C PHE A 325 -16.78 3.64 5.40
N ASN A 326 -18.06 3.37 5.11
CA ASN A 326 -19.17 4.25 5.45
C ASN A 326 -19.38 4.34 6.97
N ASN A 327 -19.20 3.25 7.71
CA ASN A 327 -19.29 3.25 9.18
C ASN A 327 -18.21 4.15 9.81
N CYS A 328 -16.94 4.01 9.38
CA CYS A 328 -15.87 4.91 9.81
C CYS A 328 -16.17 6.36 9.41
N GLN A 329 -16.63 6.60 8.18
CA GLN A 329 -16.94 7.95 7.70
C GLN A 329 -18.04 8.62 8.52
N ALA A 330 -19.12 7.90 8.85
CA ALA A 330 -20.20 8.42 9.68
C ALA A 330 -19.70 8.83 11.07
N LEU A 331 -18.83 8.03 11.70
CA LEU A 331 -18.18 8.40 12.94
C LEU A 331 -17.31 9.65 12.77
N HIS A 332 -16.52 9.71 11.71
CA HIS A 332 -15.64 10.86 11.44
C HIS A 332 -16.44 12.14 11.20
N GLN A 333 -17.66 12.08 10.68
CA GLN A 333 -18.56 13.24 10.56
C GLN A 333 -19.08 13.72 11.92
N LEU A 334 -19.36 12.81 12.86
CA LEU A 334 -19.75 13.16 14.23
C LEU A 334 -18.59 13.82 15.00
N GLU A 335 -17.40 13.29 14.82
CA GLU A 335 -16.16 13.86 15.38
C GLU A 335 -15.84 15.23 14.78
N TRP A 336 -16.04 15.41 13.47
CA TRP A 336 -15.90 16.71 12.83
C TRP A 336 -16.79 17.78 13.46
N ASN A 337 -18.06 17.45 13.74
CA ASN A 337 -18.97 18.36 14.44
C ASN A 337 -18.44 18.73 15.85
N SER A 338 -17.85 17.75 16.55
CA SER A 338 -17.28 17.95 17.89
C SER A 338 -16.03 18.84 17.86
N ILE A 339 -15.13 18.61 16.90
CA ILE A 339 -13.93 19.46 16.69
C ILE A 339 -14.32 20.87 16.27
N HIS A 340 -15.30 21.02 15.38
CA HIS A 340 -15.79 22.33 14.98
C HIS A 340 -16.39 23.10 16.16
N LYS A 341 -17.15 22.42 17.03
CA LYS A 341 -17.67 23.02 18.27
C LYS A 341 -16.53 23.46 19.20
N TRP A 342 -15.55 22.60 19.44
CA TRP A 342 -14.36 22.94 20.24
C TRP A 342 -13.62 24.16 19.69
N TYR A 343 -13.45 24.24 18.36
CA TYR A 343 -12.82 25.37 17.69
C TYR A 343 -13.55 26.70 17.95
N MET A 344 -14.89 26.68 17.83
CA MET A 344 -15.72 27.86 18.09
C MET A 344 -15.69 28.28 19.56
N GLU A 345 -15.83 27.33 20.49
CA GLU A 345 -15.82 27.60 21.94
C GLU A 345 -14.45 28.07 22.46
N SER A 346 -13.38 27.79 21.71
CA SER A 346 -12.01 28.18 22.04
C SER A 346 -11.57 29.48 21.38
N ASN A 347 -12.45 30.13 20.60
CA ASN A 347 -12.18 31.35 19.82
C ASN A 347 -10.90 31.28 18.98
N LEU A 348 -10.55 30.09 18.47
CA LEU A 348 -9.32 29.88 17.71
C LEU A 348 -9.29 30.64 16.36
N TRP A 349 -10.46 31.05 15.87
CA TRP A 349 -10.60 31.92 14.70
C TRP A 349 -10.08 33.34 14.95
N GLU A 350 -10.22 33.88 16.17
CA GLU A 350 -9.65 35.18 16.55
C GLU A 350 -8.12 35.11 16.65
N LEU A 351 -7.59 33.92 16.87
CA LEU A 351 -6.17 33.61 16.97
C LEU A 351 -5.55 33.29 15.60
N GLY A 352 -6.29 33.53 14.51
CA GLY A 352 -5.81 33.45 13.14
C GLY A 352 -5.87 32.06 12.50
N VAL A 353 -6.42 31.05 13.17
CA VAL A 353 -6.65 29.74 12.56
C VAL A 353 -7.96 29.75 11.80
N GLY A 354 -7.92 29.59 10.48
CA GLY A 354 -9.12 29.51 9.66
C GLY A 354 -9.83 28.16 9.72
N ARG A 355 -11.08 28.13 9.21
CA ARG A 355 -11.90 26.91 9.16
C ARG A 355 -11.35 25.85 8.21
N ASN A 356 -10.64 26.26 7.16
CA ASN A 356 -10.05 25.34 6.20
C ASN A 356 -8.86 24.59 6.81
N GLU A 357 -8.05 25.28 7.60
CA GLU A 357 -6.90 24.75 8.33
C GLU A 357 -7.37 23.74 9.40
N LEU A 358 -8.48 24.07 10.09
CA LEU A 358 -9.15 23.14 10.99
C LEU A 358 -9.61 21.86 10.27
N LEU A 359 -10.29 22.00 9.12
CA LEU A 359 -10.79 20.86 8.35
C LEU A 359 -9.64 20.00 7.79
N GLN A 360 -8.58 20.63 7.28
CA GLN A 360 -7.40 19.92 6.78
C GLN A 360 -6.67 19.18 7.91
N SER A 361 -6.49 19.81 9.07
CA SER A 361 -5.86 19.18 10.24
C SER A 361 -6.63 17.94 10.69
N TYR A 362 -7.96 18.05 10.75
CA TYR A 362 -8.81 16.91 11.08
C TYR A 362 -8.78 15.82 9.99
N PHE A 363 -8.90 16.21 8.72
CA PHE A 363 -8.86 15.28 7.60
C PHE A 363 -7.56 14.47 7.57
N VAL A 364 -6.41 15.11 7.75
CA VAL A 364 -5.11 14.43 7.72
C VAL A 364 -5.02 13.40 8.86
N ALA A 365 -5.46 13.76 10.06
CA ALA A 365 -5.52 12.82 11.19
C ALA A 365 -6.49 11.65 10.89
N ALA A 366 -7.70 11.96 10.39
CA ALA A 366 -8.74 10.96 10.09
C ALA A 366 -8.38 10.03 8.92
N ALA A 367 -7.67 10.54 7.93
CA ALA A 367 -7.21 9.75 6.80
C ALA A 367 -6.03 8.83 7.16
N SER A 368 -5.33 9.12 8.26
CA SER A 368 -4.15 8.40 8.74
C SER A 368 -4.47 7.38 9.83
N ILE A 369 -5.26 7.78 10.83
CA ILE A 369 -5.72 6.95 11.96
C ILE A 369 -7.24 6.94 11.92
N PHE A 370 -7.82 5.95 11.25
CA PHE A 370 -9.23 5.97 10.86
C PHE A 370 -10.11 5.04 11.69
N GLU A 371 -9.50 4.18 12.48
CA GLU A 371 -10.15 3.17 13.28
C GLU A 371 -11.05 3.84 14.35
N PRO A 372 -12.30 3.36 14.53
CA PRO A 372 -13.21 3.90 15.54
C PRO A 372 -12.63 3.94 16.96
N GLU A 373 -11.95 2.87 17.35
CA GLU A 373 -11.34 2.65 18.65
C GLU A 373 -10.13 3.56 18.91
N ARG A 374 -9.62 4.26 17.89
CA ARG A 374 -8.46 5.18 17.97
C ARG A 374 -8.87 6.65 17.90
N ALA A 375 -10.10 6.97 18.30
CA ALA A 375 -10.61 8.34 18.30
C ALA A 375 -9.78 9.29 19.17
N SER A 376 -9.31 8.85 20.34
CA SER A 376 -8.47 9.65 21.23
C SER A 376 -7.19 10.13 20.53
N GLU A 377 -6.49 9.23 19.85
CA GLU A 377 -5.27 9.53 19.08
C GLU A 377 -5.54 10.55 17.97
N ARG A 378 -6.60 10.29 17.18
CA ARG A 378 -6.98 11.11 16.01
C ARG A 378 -7.42 12.52 16.41
N LEU A 379 -8.28 12.64 17.42
CA LEU A 379 -8.75 13.94 17.92
C LEU A 379 -7.62 14.72 18.58
N ALA A 380 -6.75 14.05 19.34
CA ALA A 380 -5.60 14.69 19.96
C ALA A 380 -4.60 15.21 18.93
N TRP A 381 -4.32 14.43 17.88
CA TRP A 381 -3.53 14.90 16.74
C TRP A 381 -4.15 16.17 16.14
N ALA A 382 -5.41 16.12 15.71
CA ALA A 382 -6.06 17.27 15.07
C ALA A 382 -6.04 18.54 15.94
N ARG A 383 -6.34 18.41 17.24
CA ARG A 383 -6.30 19.52 18.20
C ARG A 383 -4.88 20.06 18.39
N THR A 384 -3.87 19.20 18.50
CA THR A 384 -2.47 19.60 18.62
C THR A 384 -2.00 20.36 17.38
N ALA A 385 -2.30 19.87 16.18
CA ALA A 385 -1.94 20.55 14.93
C ALA A 385 -2.56 21.96 14.85
N VAL A 386 -3.85 22.09 15.22
CA VAL A 386 -4.55 23.38 15.26
C VAL A 386 -3.96 24.34 16.30
N LEU A 387 -3.60 23.85 17.49
CA LEU A 387 -2.99 24.67 18.53
C LEU A 387 -1.57 25.12 18.18
N VAL A 388 -0.78 24.24 17.55
CA VAL A 388 0.54 24.60 17.00
C VAL A 388 0.38 25.74 16.00
N GLU A 389 -0.60 25.64 15.10
CA GLU A 389 -0.86 26.68 14.11
C GLU A 389 -1.30 28.00 14.78
N ALA A 390 -2.21 27.96 15.76
CA ALA A 390 -2.63 29.16 16.50
C ALA A 390 -1.45 29.87 17.20
N ILE A 391 -0.56 29.10 17.83
CA ILE A 391 0.63 29.64 18.50
C ILE A 391 1.58 30.24 17.46
N ARG A 392 1.81 29.54 16.35
CA ARG A 392 2.67 30.03 15.27
C ARG A 392 2.15 31.34 14.69
N THR A 393 0.87 31.41 14.35
CA THR A 393 0.23 32.65 13.86
C THR A 393 0.40 33.78 14.86
N TYR A 394 0.12 33.53 16.15
CA TYR A 394 0.33 34.52 17.21
C TYR A 394 1.79 35.03 17.29
N MET A 395 2.76 34.14 17.11
CA MET A 395 4.20 34.48 17.09
C MET A 395 4.60 35.25 15.84
N GLU A 396 3.95 35.04 14.71
CA GLU A 396 4.30 35.67 13.42
C GLU A 396 3.60 37.00 13.17
N MET A 397 2.58 37.35 13.96
CA MET A 397 1.88 38.63 13.84
C MET A 397 2.85 39.82 14.00
N ASP A 398 2.82 40.76 13.05
CA ASP A 398 3.62 42.00 13.04
C ASP A 398 3.40 42.87 14.28
N THR A 399 2.24 42.73 14.92
CA THR A 399 1.87 43.44 16.14
C THR A 399 2.48 42.84 17.42
N THR A 400 3.02 41.62 17.36
CA THR A 400 3.60 40.91 18.51
C THR A 400 5.08 41.23 18.64
N SER A 401 5.42 42.18 19.53
CA SER A 401 6.82 42.53 19.79
C SER A 401 7.62 41.36 20.36
N LEU A 402 8.94 41.34 20.16
CA LEU A 402 9.84 40.32 20.74
C LEU A 402 9.65 40.16 22.26
N GLY A 403 9.42 41.26 22.97
CA GLY A 403 9.10 41.26 24.39
C GLY A 403 7.77 40.57 24.72
N MET A 404 6.74 40.76 23.89
CA MET A 404 5.46 40.04 24.02
C MET A 404 5.61 38.55 23.75
N ARG A 405 6.44 38.15 22.77
CA ARG A 405 6.74 36.73 22.48
C ARG A 405 7.44 36.06 23.66
N LYS A 406 8.50 36.66 24.20
CA LYS A 406 9.22 36.17 25.39
C LYS A 406 8.31 36.12 26.62
N THR A 407 7.43 37.11 26.79
CA THR A 407 6.43 37.13 27.88
C THR A 407 5.39 36.02 27.72
N PHE A 408 4.83 35.84 26.53
CA PHE A 408 3.90 34.74 26.25
C PHE A 408 4.54 33.39 26.54
N LEU A 409 5.76 33.16 26.06
CA LEU A 409 6.45 31.88 26.27
C LEU A 409 6.70 31.64 27.75
N THR A 410 7.16 32.65 28.49
CA THR A 410 7.36 32.56 29.96
C THR A 410 6.06 32.26 30.69
N ILE A 411 4.96 32.92 30.30
CA ILE A 411 3.65 32.64 30.88
C ILE A 411 3.21 31.23 30.51
N ALA A 412 3.37 30.81 29.26
CA ALA A 412 2.93 29.50 28.78
C ALA A 412 3.70 28.35 29.44
N THR A 413 5.02 28.46 29.59
CA THR A 413 5.83 27.45 30.28
C THR A 413 5.48 27.39 31.77
N ALA A 414 5.44 28.55 32.45
CA ALA A 414 5.03 28.62 33.85
C ALA A 414 3.60 28.13 34.06
N ALA A 415 2.69 28.34 33.11
CA ALA A 415 1.31 27.90 33.16
C ALA A 415 1.13 26.40 33.01
N VAL A 416 1.89 25.81 32.09
CA VAL A 416 1.96 24.37 31.90
C VAL A 416 2.50 23.69 33.17
N GLU A 417 3.37 24.37 33.91
CA GLU A 417 3.88 23.89 35.21
C GLU A 417 2.93 24.18 36.40
N SER A 418 2.31 25.37 36.48
CA SER A 418 1.59 25.88 37.66
C SER A 418 0.05 25.91 37.54
N LYS A 419 -0.51 25.64 36.36
CA LYS A 419 -1.96 25.59 36.04
C LYS A 419 -2.75 26.89 36.25
N THR A 420 -2.13 28.08 36.29
CA THR A 420 -2.83 29.38 36.47
C THR A 420 -2.40 30.44 35.44
N THR A 421 -3.32 31.13 34.73
CA THR A 421 -2.97 32.14 33.69
C THR A 421 -3.99 33.24 33.39
N GLY A 422 -3.49 34.37 32.84
CA GLY A 422 -4.28 35.47 32.25
C GLY A 422 -4.43 35.46 30.72
N ASN A 423 -3.54 34.82 29.95
CA ASN A 423 -3.57 34.80 28.48
C ASN A 423 -4.54 33.74 27.93
N GLU A 424 -5.42 34.13 27.00
CA GLU A 424 -6.50 33.28 26.49
C GLU A 424 -6.02 32.07 25.67
N LEU A 425 -5.01 32.22 24.82
CA LEU A 425 -4.43 31.11 24.05
C LEU A 425 -3.78 30.07 24.99
N VAL A 426 -3.11 30.52 26.06
CA VAL A 426 -2.54 29.61 27.07
C VAL A 426 -3.64 28.89 27.85
N LYS A 427 -4.74 29.58 28.21
CA LYS A 427 -5.90 28.91 28.84
C LYS A 427 -6.50 27.85 27.92
N THR A 428 -6.68 28.16 26.64
CA THR A 428 -7.18 27.23 25.63
C THR A 428 -6.28 26.02 25.49
N LEU A 429 -4.96 26.22 25.44
CA LEU A 429 -3.97 25.14 25.45
C LEU A 429 -4.16 24.24 26.68
N LEU A 430 -4.06 24.79 27.89
CA LEU A 430 -4.17 24.01 29.13
C LEU A 430 -5.50 23.27 29.26
N LYS A 431 -6.62 23.91 28.90
CA LYS A 431 -7.96 23.30 28.89
C LYS A 431 -7.99 22.11 27.94
N THR A 432 -7.41 22.26 26.75
CA THR A 432 -7.34 21.19 25.74
C THR A 432 -6.43 20.05 26.19
N LEU A 433 -5.26 20.33 26.77
CA LEU A 433 -4.37 19.31 27.34
C LEU A 433 -5.05 18.49 28.44
N ASN A 434 -5.74 19.16 29.36
CA ASN A 434 -6.46 18.49 30.44
C ASN A 434 -7.63 17.66 29.92
N HIS A 435 -8.32 18.15 28.88
CA HIS A 435 -9.40 17.41 28.22
C HIS A 435 -8.87 16.15 27.53
N MET A 436 -7.78 16.25 26.76
CA MET A 436 -7.14 15.10 26.13
C MET A 436 -6.67 14.08 27.18
N ALA A 437 -6.01 14.52 28.25
CA ALA A 437 -5.60 13.64 29.34
C ALA A 437 -6.79 12.92 29.99
N MET A 438 -7.92 13.60 30.16
CA MET A 438 -9.14 13.01 30.70
C MET A 438 -9.75 11.98 29.74
N GLU A 439 -9.83 12.27 28.44
CA GLU A 439 -10.30 11.32 27.42
C GLU A 439 -9.41 10.06 27.40
N THR A 440 -8.08 10.22 27.40
CA THR A 440 -7.13 9.10 27.46
C THR A 440 -7.29 8.28 28.74
N ARG A 441 -7.47 8.93 29.89
CA ARG A 441 -7.70 8.24 31.17
C ARG A 441 -8.99 7.43 31.14
N VAL A 442 -10.06 7.95 30.54
CA VAL A 442 -11.33 7.23 30.39
C VAL A 442 -11.18 6.05 29.42
N ALA A 443 -10.48 6.22 28.31
CA ALA A 443 -10.33 5.19 27.28
C ALA A 443 -9.35 4.08 27.68
N HIS A 444 -8.24 4.41 28.34
CA HIS A 444 -7.11 3.49 28.56
C HIS A 444 -6.78 3.24 30.03
N SER A 445 -7.45 3.92 30.97
CA SER A 445 -7.12 3.86 32.42
C SER A 445 -5.69 4.32 32.74
N VAL A 446 -5.14 5.21 31.91
CA VAL A 446 -3.77 5.74 32.03
C VAL A 446 -3.80 7.25 32.20
N ASP A 447 -3.07 7.78 33.19
CA ASP A 447 -2.92 9.22 33.36
C ASP A 447 -1.71 9.74 32.58
N VAL A 448 -1.98 10.50 31.52
CA VAL A 448 -0.97 11.14 30.66
C VAL A 448 -0.86 12.64 30.89
N GLN A 449 -1.54 13.20 31.89
CA GLN A 449 -1.60 14.66 32.07
C GLN A 449 -0.20 15.26 32.21
N HIS A 450 0.61 14.77 33.15
CA HIS A 450 1.96 15.28 33.36
C HIS A 450 2.81 15.20 32.07
N HIS A 451 2.72 14.09 31.34
CA HIS A 451 3.48 13.87 30.12
C HIS A 451 3.04 14.81 28.98
N LEU A 452 1.73 15.00 28.79
CA LEU A 452 1.20 15.96 27.81
C LEU A 452 1.67 17.38 28.12
N HIS A 453 1.61 17.81 29.38
CA HIS A 453 2.12 19.12 29.79
C HIS A 453 3.64 19.22 29.53
N SER A 454 4.42 18.20 29.90
CA SER A 454 5.87 18.18 29.70
C SER A 454 6.28 18.29 28.22
N ILE A 455 5.65 17.54 27.31
CA ILE A 455 6.02 17.60 25.87
C ILE A 455 5.69 18.96 25.24
N TRP A 456 4.59 19.59 25.68
CA TRP A 456 4.22 20.93 25.24
C TRP A 456 5.15 22.00 25.81
N ASN A 457 5.56 21.87 27.08
CA ASN A 457 6.56 22.74 27.69
C ASN A 457 7.89 22.68 26.90
N ASN A 458 8.36 21.47 26.60
CA ASN A 458 9.58 21.25 25.83
C ASN A 458 9.50 21.90 24.44
N TRP A 459 8.38 21.71 23.73
CA TRP A 459 8.18 22.33 22.42
C TRP A 459 8.16 23.86 22.50
N LEU A 460 7.46 24.45 23.47
CA LEU A 460 7.44 25.91 23.69
C LEU A 460 8.83 26.47 24.04
N LEU A 461 9.62 25.75 24.83
CA LEU A 461 11.00 26.13 25.16
C LEU A 461 11.92 26.15 23.93
N MET A 462 11.65 25.35 22.89
CA MET A 462 12.41 25.42 21.64
C MET A 462 12.23 26.77 20.92
N TRP A 463 11.10 27.44 21.12
CA TRP A 463 10.87 28.80 20.61
C TRP A 463 11.58 29.89 21.43
N CYS A 464 12.16 29.56 22.60
CA CYS A 464 12.81 30.51 23.51
C CYS A 464 14.33 30.65 23.29
N ARG A 465 14.98 29.73 22.55
CA ARG A 465 16.45 29.74 22.40
C ARG A 465 16.89 30.81 21.38
N ASP A 466 17.90 31.61 21.77
CA ASP A 466 18.29 32.92 21.22
C ASP A 466 18.76 32.97 19.73
N GLU A 467 18.85 34.20 19.25
CA GLU A 467 18.73 34.75 17.89
C GLU A 467 19.72 34.32 16.78
N ASP A 468 20.83 33.62 17.06
CA ASP A 468 21.79 33.25 15.98
C ASP A 468 21.25 32.17 15.01
N GLU A 469 20.21 31.45 15.41
CA GLU A 469 19.46 30.52 14.55
C GLU A 469 18.16 31.11 14.00
N ALA A 470 17.81 32.35 14.39
CA ALA A 470 16.53 32.98 14.02
C ALA A 470 16.42 33.31 12.51
N GLU A 471 17.55 33.43 11.79
CA GLU A 471 17.56 33.50 10.32
C GLU A 471 17.22 32.16 9.64
N ARG A 472 16.99 31.06 10.39
CA ARG A 472 16.71 29.71 9.86
C ARG A 472 15.37 29.08 10.28
N GLY A 473 14.39 29.88 10.73
CA GLY A 473 13.03 29.39 10.97
C GLY A 473 12.92 28.57 12.27
N VAL A 474 12.70 29.29 13.37
CA VAL A 474 12.49 28.77 14.72
C VAL A 474 11.17 27.96 14.77
N GLY A 475 11.22 26.70 15.26
CA GLY A 475 10.06 25.82 15.46
C GLY A 475 10.18 24.33 15.04
N ASP A 476 11.38 23.72 15.05
CA ASP A 476 11.66 22.37 14.48
C ASP A 476 11.31 21.16 15.38
N GLY A 477 10.22 21.25 16.16
CA GLY A 477 9.82 20.19 17.11
C GLY A 477 8.41 19.64 16.89
N GLU A 478 7.70 20.10 15.86
CA GLU A 478 6.30 19.75 15.65
C GLU A 478 6.07 18.26 15.35
N GLY A 479 6.94 17.66 14.53
CA GLY A 479 6.85 16.24 14.21
C GLY A 479 6.90 15.39 15.47
N GLU A 480 7.85 15.68 16.36
CA GLU A 480 7.99 15.07 17.67
C GLU A 480 6.78 15.32 18.57
N LEU A 481 6.29 16.55 18.64
CA LEU A 481 5.11 16.90 19.45
C LEU A 481 3.88 16.10 19.02
N LEU A 482 3.64 15.98 17.72
CA LEU A 482 2.53 15.20 17.15
C LEU A 482 2.70 13.71 17.44
N VAL A 483 3.88 13.15 17.17
CA VAL A 483 4.17 11.73 17.44
C VAL A 483 3.98 11.40 18.93
N ARG A 484 4.53 12.21 19.84
CA ARG A 484 4.38 11.99 21.28
C ARG A 484 2.93 12.14 21.73
N THR A 485 2.20 13.11 21.20
CA THR A 485 0.76 13.28 21.48
C THR A 485 -0.01 12.02 21.09
N ILE A 486 0.21 11.51 19.87
CA ILE A 486 -0.46 10.30 19.37
C ILE A 486 -0.16 9.10 20.28
N ILE A 487 1.12 8.89 20.61
CA ILE A 487 1.56 7.75 21.45
C ILE A 487 0.95 7.83 22.86
N LEU A 488 0.99 9.01 23.50
CA LEU A 488 0.40 9.21 24.82
C LEU A 488 -1.12 9.00 24.79
N CYS A 489 -1.81 9.55 23.79
CA CYS A 489 -3.25 9.42 23.67
C CYS A 489 -3.72 8.02 23.25
N ALA A 490 -2.80 7.16 22.80
CA ALA A 490 -2.99 5.71 22.65
C ALA A 490 -2.83 4.93 23.97
N GLY A 491 -2.54 5.60 25.09
CA GLY A 491 -2.26 4.98 26.39
C GLY A 491 -0.87 4.35 26.49
N ARG A 492 0.06 4.70 25.58
CA ARG A 492 1.43 4.16 25.55
C ARG A 492 2.43 5.19 26.08
N PHE A 493 3.55 4.71 26.64
CA PHE A 493 4.62 5.55 27.16
C PHE A 493 5.95 5.24 26.48
N ILE A 494 6.72 6.29 26.21
CA ILE A 494 8.14 6.19 25.89
C ILE A 494 8.88 6.48 27.19
N SER A 495 9.26 5.44 27.95
CA SER A 495 10.10 5.63 29.13
C SER A 495 11.47 6.19 28.73
N GLU A 496 11.91 7.24 29.43
CA GLU A 496 13.24 7.85 29.27
C GLU A 496 14.36 6.94 29.76
N HIS A 497 14.03 5.84 30.46
CA HIS A 497 14.96 4.85 31.01
C HIS A 497 15.08 3.55 30.20
N HIS A 498 14.53 3.49 28.97
CA HIS A 498 14.69 2.30 28.12
C HIS A 498 16.15 2.08 27.69
N SER A 499 16.51 0.81 27.45
CA SER A 499 17.85 0.38 26.98
C SER A 499 18.23 0.84 25.56
N TYR A 500 17.38 1.60 24.85
CA TYR A 500 17.58 2.01 23.45
C TYR A 500 17.44 3.53 23.17
N PRO A 501 18.05 4.46 23.95
CA PRO A 501 17.82 5.90 23.80
C PRO A 501 18.22 6.44 22.40
N HIS A 502 19.25 5.85 21.79
CA HIS A 502 19.78 6.31 20.51
C HIS A 502 18.82 6.11 19.32
N HIS A 503 18.06 5.02 19.30
CA HIS A 503 17.10 4.73 18.21
C HIS A 503 15.92 5.70 18.24
N TYR A 504 15.35 5.95 19.43
CA TYR A 504 14.29 6.95 19.60
C TYR A 504 14.75 8.36 19.24
N HIS A 505 15.94 8.76 19.70
CA HIS A 505 16.50 10.06 19.35
C HIS A 505 16.65 10.20 17.83
N ARG A 506 17.09 9.14 17.14
CA ARG A 506 17.20 9.17 15.68
C ARG A 506 15.84 9.27 14.98
N LEU A 507 14.84 8.51 15.43
CA LEU A 507 13.46 8.59 14.90
C LEU A 507 12.88 10.01 15.05
N PHE A 508 13.03 10.64 16.22
CA PHE A 508 12.58 12.02 16.45
C PHE A 508 13.33 13.01 15.57
N HIS A 509 14.66 12.92 15.52
CA HIS A 509 15.49 13.79 14.68
C HIS A 509 15.07 13.72 13.20
N LEU A 510 14.92 12.50 12.65
CA LEU A 510 14.50 12.31 11.26
C LEU A 510 13.10 12.88 11.02
N THR A 511 12.15 12.58 11.91
CA THR A 511 10.76 13.04 11.77
C THR A 511 10.65 14.56 11.84
N ASN A 512 11.32 15.22 12.79
CA ASN A 512 11.38 16.68 12.86
C ASN A 512 12.00 17.27 11.58
N SER A 513 13.16 16.73 11.16
CA SER A 513 13.83 17.18 9.94
C SER A 513 12.93 17.09 8.70
N ILE A 514 12.16 16.00 8.55
CA ILE A 514 11.20 15.80 7.48
C ILE A 514 10.05 16.81 7.58
N CYS A 515 9.39 16.89 8.73
CA CYS A 515 8.25 17.77 8.95
C CYS A 515 8.61 19.24 8.71
N ARG A 516 9.75 19.71 9.22
CA ARG A 516 10.23 21.08 9.00
C ARG A 516 10.52 21.34 7.53
N HIS A 517 11.27 20.46 6.87
CA HIS A 517 11.64 20.69 5.47
C HIS A 517 10.41 20.82 4.57
N LEU A 518 9.46 19.90 4.71
CA LEU A 518 8.22 19.87 3.94
C LEU A 518 7.31 21.06 4.27
N ARG A 519 7.27 21.50 5.53
CA ARG A 519 6.52 22.70 5.93
C ARG A 519 7.12 23.97 5.34
N LEU A 520 8.44 24.16 5.44
CA LEU A 520 9.11 25.33 4.85
C LEU A 520 8.88 25.39 3.34
N GLN A 521 8.89 24.24 2.68
CA GLN A 521 8.56 24.16 1.26
C GLN A 521 7.11 24.59 0.97
N LEU A 522 6.14 24.14 1.78
CA LEU A 522 4.75 24.55 1.65
C LEU A 522 4.60 26.07 1.80
N ILE A 523 5.22 26.67 2.81
CA ILE A 523 5.21 28.12 3.05
C ILE A 523 5.80 28.87 1.85
N ASN A 524 6.96 28.45 1.36
CA ASN A 524 7.62 29.07 0.21
C ASN A 524 6.77 28.96 -1.07
N SER A 525 6.05 27.85 -1.25
CA SER A 525 5.17 27.65 -2.41
C SER A 525 3.93 28.55 -2.41
N MET A 526 3.47 29.01 -1.24
CA MET A 526 2.35 29.94 -1.11
C MET A 526 2.74 31.39 -1.44
N GLY A 527 4.03 31.75 -1.35
CA GLY A 527 4.55 33.09 -1.64
C GLY A 527 4.86 33.37 -3.12
N HIS A 528 4.78 32.37 -4.00
CA HIS A 528 5.05 32.52 -5.44
C HIS A 528 3.87 32.05 -6.28
N HIS A 529 3.19 32.96 -6.98
CA HIS A 529 2.14 32.68 -7.97
C HIS A 529 2.64 32.02 -9.28
N GLY A 530 3.76 31.29 -9.24
CA GLY A 530 4.36 30.59 -10.37
C GLY A 530 4.19 29.08 -10.27
N LYS A 531 4.01 28.40 -11.40
CA LYS A 531 3.86 26.93 -11.56
C LYS A 531 4.64 26.15 -10.50
N LYS A 532 3.94 25.28 -9.73
CA LYS A 532 4.57 24.21 -8.93
C LYS A 532 5.46 23.39 -9.88
N ASP A 533 6.76 23.62 -9.84
CA ASP A 533 7.68 22.76 -10.56
C ASP A 533 7.66 21.40 -9.86
N SER A 534 7.40 20.35 -10.64
CA SER A 534 7.06 18.98 -10.21
C SER A 534 8.15 18.23 -9.40
N ARG A 535 9.20 18.92 -8.95
CA ARG A 535 10.37 18.34 -8.27
C ARG A 535 10.30 18.56 -6.76
N VAL A 536 9.19 18.20 -6.14
CA VAL A 536 8.93 18.50 -4.71
C VAL A 536 9.92 17.81 -3.75
N THR A 537 10.78 16.86 -4.16
CA THR A 537 11.16 15.80 -3.20
C THR A 537 12.61 15.34 -3.17
N ASP A 538 13.50 15.75 -4.08
CA ASP A 538 14.82 15.12 -4.21
C ASP A 538 15.71 15.15 -2.94
N PRO A 539 15.82 16.24 -2.17
CA PRO A 539 16.70 16.26 -1.00
C PRO A 539 16.12 15.53 0.22
N ILE A 540 14.81 15.31 0.29
CA ILE A 540 14.15 14.71 1.48
C ILE A 540 13.95 13.20 1.36
N GLU A 541 13.94 12.65 0.14
CA GLU A 541 13.77 11.21 -0.08
C GLU A 541 14.78 10.36 0.70
N PRO A 542 16.09 10.67 0.77
CA PRO A 542 17.04 9.88 1.56
C PRO A 542 16.71 9.85 3.07
N VAL A 543 16.21 10.97 3.61
CA VAL A 543 15.82 11.08 5.02
C VAL A 543 14.56 10.24 5.29
N MET A 544 13.60 10.27 4.36
CA MET A 544 12.42 9.40 4.41
C MET A 544 12.79 7.92 4.34
N GLN A 545 13.72 7.53 3.47
CA GLN A 545 14.18 6.14 3.35
C GLN A 545 14.81 5.64 4.65
N GLU A 546 15.61 6.48 5.33
CA GLU A 546 16.17 6.13 6.63
C GLU A 546 15.08 5.97 7.70
N LEU A 547 14.10 6.89 7.73
CA LEU A 547 12.96 6.76 8.66
C LEU A 547 12.18 5.46 8.41
N VAL A 548 11.90 5.14 7.15
CA VAL A 548 11.24 3.90 6.74
C VAL A 548 12.03 2.67 7.19
N GLN A 549 13.35 2.69 7.02
CA GLN A 549 14.22 1.60 7.47
C GLN A 549 14.13 1.37 8.98
N LEU A 550 14.19 2.44 9.78
CA LEU A 550 14.09 2.33 11.24
C LEU A 550 12.71 1.87 11.70
N VAL A 551 11.64 2.35 11.05
CA VAL A 551 10.26 2.00 11.43
C VAL A 551 9.93 0.55 11.07
N LEU A 552 10.36 0.07 9.90
CA LEU A 552 9.99 -1.27 9.42
C LEU A 552 10.90 -2.40 9.94
N ARG A 553 12.16 -2.12 10.31
CA ARG A 553 13.04 -3.16 10.87
C ARG A 553 12.66 -3.47 12.31
N ASN A 554 12.52 -4.75 12.65
CA ASN A 554 12.18 -5.21 14.00
C ASN A 554 13.40 -5.60 14.85
N SER A 555 14.62 -5.35 14.37
CA SER A 555 15.87 -5.76 15.04
C SER A 555 16.28 -4.88 16.23
N ASP A 556 15.61 -3.74 16.44
CA ASP A 556 15.90 -2.77 17.50
C ASP A 556 15.18 -3.06 18.83
N GLY A 557 14.26 -4.03 18.87
CA GLY A 557 13.48 -4.39 20.06
C GLY A 557 12.41 -3.35 20.46
N ILE A 558 12.19 -2.32 19.64
CA ILE A 558 11.15 -1.32 19.88
C ILE A 558 9.81 -1.83 19.37
N ASP A 559 8.76 -1.69 20.20
CA ASP A 559 7.39 -2.00 19.82
C ASP A 559 7.00 -1.30 18.49
N PRO A 560 6.61 -2.06 17.44
CA PRO A 560 6.16 -1.49 16.17
C PRO A 560 5.05 -0.46 16.32
N ASP A 561 4.17 -0.61 17.30
CA ASP A 561 3.09 0.35 17.54
C ASP A 561 3.57 1.70 18.09
N ILE A 562 4.79 1.75 18.65
CA ILE A 562 5.46 3.00 19.03
C ILE A 562 6.18 3.61 17.82
N LYS A 563 6.67 2.80 16.87
CA LYS A 563 7.37 3.29 15.66
C LYS A 563 6.43 3.78 14.57
N ARG A 564 5.28 3.14 14.38
CA ARG A 564 4.30 3.47 13.34
C ARG A 564 3.87 4.95 13.32
N PRO A 565 3.62 5.63 14.47
CA PRO A 565 3.28 7.05 14.49
C PRO A 565 4.32 7.96 13.83
N PHE A 566 5.62 7.66 13.92
CA PHE A 566 6.68 8.47 13.29
C PHE A 566 6.53 8.51 11.77
N LEU A 567 6.40 7.35 11.13
CA LEU A 567 6.17 7.27 9.68
C LEU A 567 4.81 7.85 9.30
N THR A 568 3.78 7.65 10.14
CA THR A 568 2.42 8.16 9.89
C THR A 568 2.42 9.69 9.82
N VAL A 569 3.05 10.37 10.78
CA VAL A 569 3.19 11.83 10.81
C VAL A 569 4.06 12.31 9.64
N ALA A 570 5.21 11.68 9.39
CA ALA A 570 6.08 12.07 8.27
C ALA A 570 5.35 12.00 6.91
N LYS A 571 4.60 10.92 6.66
CA LYS A 571 3.79 10.76 5.46
C LYS A 571 2.68 11.80 5.34
N SER A 572 2.13 12.25 6.47
CA SER A 572 1.08 13.28 6.50
C SER A 572 1.61 14.65 6.02
N PHE A 573 2.82 15.02 6.43
CA PHE A 573 3.49 16.23 5.95
C PHE A 573 3.90 16.09 4.50
N TYR A 574 4.33 14.90 4.09
CA TYR A 574 4.69 14.63 2.70
C TYR A 574 3.46 14.74 1.79
N TYR A 575 2.32 14.19 2.21
CA TYR A 575 1.04 14.35 1.52
C TYR A 575 0.66 15.82 1.34
N ALA A 576 0.74 16.63 2.41
CA ALA A 576 0.38 18.03 2.39
C ALA A 576 1.29 18.87 1.47
N ALA A 577 2.60 18.58 1.45
CA ALA A 577 3.55 19.25 0.57
C ALA A 577 3.39 18.83 -0.91
N HIS A 578 3.14 17.53 -1.14
CA HIS A 578 2.98 16.95 -2.47
C HIS A 578 1.69 17.39 -3.15
N CYS A 579 0.55 17.28 -2.46
CA CYS A 579 -0.76 17.53 -3.05
C CYS A 579 -1.03 19.04 -3.23
N THR A 580 -1.82 19.39 -4.25
CA THR A 580 -2.34 20.76 -4.39
C THR A 580 -3.55 20.96 -3.47
N PRO A 581 -3.88 22.21 -3.09
CA PRO A 581 -5.11 22.48 -2.34
C PRO A 581 -6.38 21.93 -3.01
N ALA A 582 -6.44 21.93 -4.35
CA ALA A 582 -7.55 21.36 -5.10
C ALA A 582 -7.66 19.84 -4.92
N ILE A 583 -6.52 19.12 -4.99
CA ILE A 583 -6.47 17.66 -4.74
C ILE A 583 -6.87 17.36 -3.29
N ILE A 584 -6.34 18.13 -2.32
CA ILE A 584 -6.69 17.95 -0.90
C ILE A 584 -8.19 18.15 -0.68
N ASN A 585 -8.80 19.20 -1.25
CA ASN A 585 -10.24 19.43 -1.14
C ASN A 585 -11.07 18.32 -1.80
N HIS A 586 -10.63 17.78 -2.94
CA HIS A 586 -11.26 16.63 -3.57
C HIS A 586 -11.19 15.39 -2.66
N HIS A 587 -10.03 15.10 -2.08
CA HIS A 587 -9.85 13.98 -1.15
C HIS A 587 -10.68 14.16 0.13
N ILE A 588 -10.73 15.36 0.71
CA ILE A 588 -11.61 15.69 1.85
C ILE A 588 -13.06 15.33 1.53
N THR A 589 -13.55 15.78 0.37
CA THR A 589 -14.93 15.52 -0.07
C THR A 589 -15.18 14.02 -0.17
N LYS A 590 -14.32 13.31 -0.91
CA LYS A 590 -14.43 11.86 -1.14
C LYS A 590 -14.34 11.03 0.14
N VAL A 591 -13.46 11.41 1.07
CA VAL A 591 -13.14 10.60 2.25
C VAL A 591 -14.06 10.90 3.43
N LEU A 592 -14.42 12.16 3.67
CA LEU A 592 -15.22 12.55 4.84
C LEU A 592 -16.71 12.73 4.53
N PHE A 593 -17.09 13.04 3.29
CA PHE A 593 -18.45 13.53 3.00
C PHE A 593 -19.17 12.80 1.86
N GLU A 594 -18.50 11.90 1.13
CA GLU A 594 -19.11 11.10 0.06
C GLU A 594 -19.11 9.62 0.46
N ASN A 595 -20.30 9.06 0.67
CA ASN A 595 -20.46 7.62 0.92
C ASN A 595 -20.00 6.82 -0.29
N VAL A 596 -19.45 5.63 -0.02
CA VAL A 596 -19.15 4.65 -1.05
C VAL A 596 -20.40 3.81 -1.35
N THR A 597 -20.69 3.59 -2.63
CA THR A 597 -21.86 2.84 -3.12
C THR A 597 -21.51 1.45 -3.64
#